data_AF-A3CSK4-F1
#
_entry.id   AF-A3CSK4-F1
#
_cell.length_a   1.000
_cell.length_b   1.000
_cell.length_c   1.000
_cell.angle_alpha   90.00
_cell.angle_beta   90.00
_cell.angle_gamma   90.00
#
_symmetry.space_group_name_H-M   'P 1'
#
loop_
_entity.id
_entity.type
_entity.pdbx_description
1 polymer ?
#
loop_
_entity_poly.entity_id
_entity_poly.type
_entity_poly.pdbx_seq_one_letter_code
_entity_poly.pdbx_strand_id
1 'polypeptide(L)'
;MASRNDQPPFPAFPPAAHCISRAPNQAPLTLVLPFGFSREFLTSPAVLLIELLLVCIAFGLLGIWLKEREVATRIAGMDASIEGIRTTGSIPPRLPAAGGDPISRFVEEVNLVLVELERSRRDLQESRDRYRLLFESGNDFLLVCAVGREGTPYRILDANALACRCLGYTRDELFALTPGSVILVRSDFKKGGQRLHSADLIPREGERIPVEASIHRITLGGTPAILIIARDVTERRRAEKELMDYRYRLEELVTQRTEELRAANESLKREMRERERIERERMEAYRQIERNIEQFAVLTDHIRNPLQVVQGMADLIDDPRAEKIREQVRQIKAILRQLDEGWVESEKVREYLERYR
;
A
#
# COMPACT_ATOMS: atom_id res chain seq x y z
N MET A 1 -44.22 56.48 -11.80
CA MET A 1 -43.14 57.19 -12.50
C MET A 1 -42.93 56.47 -13.83
N ALA A 2 -43.63 56.78 -14.92
CA ALA A 2 -43.84 58.07 -15.60
C ALA A 2 -42.52 58.71 -16.07
N SER A 3 -42.14 58.41 -17.33
CA SER A 3 -41.44 59.28 -18.28
C SER A 3 -41.58 58.56 -19.65
N ARG A 4 -42.42 58.94 -20.62
CA ARG A 4 -42.44 60.18 -21.44
C ARG A 4 -41.04 60.64 -21.83
N ASN A 5 -40.71 61.05 -23.03
CA ASN A 5 -41.27 61.10 -24.39
C ASN A 5 -40.10 61.69 -25.20
N ASP A 6 -39.96 61.46 -26.51
CA ASP A 6 -39.56 62.52 -27.47
C ASP A 6 -39.25 61.93 -28.84
N GLN A 7 -40.22 62.03 -29.74
CA GLN A 7 -39.94 62.36 -31.14
C GLN A 7 -41.09 63.23 -31.67
N PRO A 8 -40.79 64.36 -32.35
CA PRO A 8 -41.76 65.41 -32.68
C PRO A 8 -42.53 65.13 -33.99
N PRO A 9 -43.61 65.89 -34.26
CA PRO A 9 -44.72 65.47 -35.10
C PRO A 9 -44.64 65.93 -36.57
N PHE A 10 -45.34 65.19 -37.44
CA PHE A 10 -45.75 65.60 -38.77
C PHE A 10 -46.57 66.90 -38.74
N PRO A 11 -46.37 67.85 -39.66
CA PRO A 11 -47.34 68.90 -39.91
C PRO A 11 -48.34 68.48 -41.01
N ALA A 12 -49.62 68.69 -40.70
CA ALA A 12 -50.76 68.55 -41.59
C ALA A 12 -51.05 69.87 -42.34
N PHE A 13 -51.34 69.73 -43.65
CA PHE A 13 -52.17 70.51 -44.59
C PHE A 13 -52.39 72.04 -44.46
N PRO A 14 -52.61 72.69 -45.62
CA PRO A 14 -53.90 73.38 -45.79
C PRO A 14 -54.61 73.04 -47.13
N PRO A 15 -55.93 73.32 -47.24
CA PRO A 15 -56.76 72.94 -48.38
C PRO A 15 -56.87 74.03 -49.46
N ALA A 16 -57.32 73.56 -50.62
CA ALA A 16 -57.81 74.24 -51.83
C ALA A 16 -57.98 75.77 -51.82
N ALA A 17 -57.35 76.43 -52.82
CA ALA A 17 -57.83 77.68 -53.38
C ALA A 17 -58.03 77.53 -54.90
N HIS A 18 -59.29 77.63 -55.30
CA HIS A 18 -59.73 77.82 -56.68
C HIS A 18 -59.21 79.15 -57.23
N CYS A 19 -58.54 79.11 -58.38
CA CYS A 19 -58.50 80.23 -59.33
C CYS A 19 -58.67 79.67 -60.75
N ILE A 20 -59.89 79.81 -61.25
CA ILE A 20 -60.27 79.63 -62.65
C ILE A 20 -59.78 80.88 -63.40
N SER A 21 -58.84 80.75 -64.33
CA SER A 21 -58.65 81.75 -65.39
C SER A 21 -58.28 81.09 -66.72
N ARG A 22 -59.28 81.07 -67.61
CA ARG A 22 -59.26 81.08 -69.08
C ARG A 22 -58.02 80.54 -69.81
N ALA A 23 -58.28 79.48 -70.59
CA ALA A 23 -57.50 79.03 -71.74
C ALA A 23 -57.30 80.16 -72.79
N PRO A 24 -56.33 80.04 -73.71
CA PRO A 24 -56.60 79.20 -74.88
C PRO A 24 -55.43 78.31 -75.34
N ASN A 25 -55.79 77.18 -75.94
CA ASN A 25 -55.15 76.59 -77.12
C ASN A 25 -53.63 76.34 -77.10
N GLN A 26 -53.21 75.08 -76.94
CA GLN A 26 -52.78 74.21 -78.07
C GLN A 26 -52.05 72.95 -77.58
N ALA A 27 -52.36 71.85 -78.28
CA ALA A 27 -51.68 70.55 -78.38
C ALA A 27 -51.77 69.58 -77.17
N PRO A 28 -52.43 68.41 -77.33
CA PRO A 28 -52.20 67.30 -76.42
C PRO A 28 -50.75 66.81 -76.59
N LEU A 29 -50.00 66.75 -75.48
CA LEU A 29 -48.75 65.99 -75.38
C LEU A 29 -49.06 64.51 -75.58
N THR A 30 -49.11 64.09 -76.84
CA THR A 30 -48.87 62.70 -77.22
C THR A 30 -47.46 62.35 -76.78
N LEU A 31 -47.34 61.53 -75.74
CA LEU A 31 -46.11 60.81 -75.43
C LEU A 31 -45.85 59.83 -76.58
N VAL A 32 -45.16 60.32 -77.62
CA VAL A 32 -44.66 59.51 -78.71
C VAL A 32 -43.49 58.71 -78.14
N LEU A 33 -43.75 57.46 -77.75
CA LEU A 33 -42.71 56.45 -77.68
C LEU A 33 -42.03 56.42 -79.06
N PRO A 34 -40.69 56.51 -79.16
CA PRO A 34 -40.01 56.68 -80.42
C PRO A 34 -39.91 55.36 -81.19
N PHE A 35 -40.96 54.54 -81.23
CA PHE A 35 -41.07 53.36 -82.07
C PHE A 35 -42.55 53.12 -82.38
N GLY A 36 -42.98 53.46 -83.59
CA GLY A 36 -44.30 53.12 -84.10
C GLY A 36 -44.39 51.62 -84.35
N PHE A 37 -44.88 50.86 -83.37
CA PHE A 37 -45.33 49.49 -83.60
C PHE A 37 -46.85 49.50 -83.80
N SER A 38 -47.30 49.18 -85.01
CA SER A 38 -48.71 48.93 -85.30
C SER A 38 -49.21 47.72 -84.49
N ARG A 39 -50.47 47.76 -84.01
CA ARG A 39 -51.08 46.65 -83.25
C ARG A 39 -51.05 45.29 -83.99
N GLU A 40 -50.94 45.30 -85.32
CA GLU A 40 -50.80 44.09 -86.15
C GLU A 40 -49.40 43.46 -86.08
N PHE A 41 -48.36 44.22 -85.70
CA PHE A 41 -46.98 43.73 -85.61
C PHE A 41 -46.77 42.87 -84.35
N LEU A 42 -47.49 43.15 -83.26
CA LEU A 42 -47.44 42.36 -82.03
C LEU A 42 -48.09 40.98 -82.17
N THR A 43 -48.96 40.78 -83.17
CA THR A 43 -49.59 39.48 -83.47
C THR A 43 -48.88 38.70 -84.58
N SER A 44 -47.75 39.20 -85.07
CA SER A 44 -46.94 38.47 -86.03
C SER A 44 -46.39 37.20 -85.37
N PRO A 45 -46.55 36.01 -85.97
CA PRO A 45 -46.08 34.76 -85.37
C PRO A 45 -44.57 34.78 -85.08
N ALA A 46 -43.79 35.58 -85.81
CA ALA A 46 -42.36 35.75 -85.57
C ALA A 46 -42.04 36.49 -84.26
N VAL A 47 -42.83 37.49 -83.88
CA VAL A 47 -42.61 38.27 -82.63
C VAL A 47 -42.97 37.43 -81.41
N LEU A 48 -44.08 36.68 -81.48
CA LEU A 48 -44.48 35.75 -80.43
C LEU A 48 -43.46 34.62 -80.21
N LEU A 49 -42.83 34.13 -81.28
CA LEU A 49 -41.75 33.13 -81.19
C LEU A 49 -40.50 33.69 -80.50
N ILE A 50 -40.14 34.96 -80.77
CA ILE A 50 -38.99 35.61 -80.12
C ILE A 50 -39.27 35.85 -78.64
N GLU A 51 -40.48 36.30 -78.26
CA GLU A 51 -40.87 36.47 -76.86
C GLU A 51 -40.84 35.13 -76.11
N LEU A 52 -41.39 34.07 -76.70
CA LEU A 52 -41.32 32.72 -76.11
C LEU A 52 -39.87 32.27 -75.90
N LEU A 53 -38.99 32.51 -76.89
CA LEU A 53 -37.59 32.15 -76.82
C LEU A 53 -36.85 32.92 -75.73
N LEU A 54 -37.14 34.22 -75.57
CA LEU A 54 -36.59 35.06 -74.49
C LEU A 54 -37.06 34.59 -73.11
N VAL A 55 -38.34 34.20 -72.97
CA VAL A 55 -38.87 33.64 -71.72
C VAL A 55 -38.20 32.30 -71.40
N CYS A 56 -38.01 31.42 -72.39
CA CYS A 56 -37.29 30.16 -72.21
C CYS A 56 -35.84 30.37 -71.77
N ILE A 57 -35.13 31.34 -72.37
CA ILE A 57 -33.77 31.70 -71.97
C ILE A 57 -33.75 32.28 -70.56
N ALA A 58 -34.66 33.20 -70.23
CA ALA A 58 -34.75 33.80 -68.90
C ALA A 58 -35.04 32.74 -67.82
N PHE A 59 -35.93 31.78 -68.11
CA PHE A 59 -36.22 30.67 -67.20
C PHE A 59 -35.04 29.70 -67.07
N GLY A 60 -34.32 29.43 -68.16
CA GLY A 60 -33.09 28.64 -68.14
C GLY A 60 -31.98 29.30 -67.32
N LEU A 61 -31.75 30.59 -67.53
CA LEU A 61 -30.79 31.39 -66.76
C LEU A 61 -31.19 31.48 -65.28
N LEU A 62 -32.48 31.64 -64.98
CA LEU A 62 -32.99 31.63 -63.61
C LEU A 62 -32.77 30.26 -62.94
N GLY A 63 -32.99 29.16 -63.67
CA GLY A 63 -32.73 27.81 -63.20
C GLY A 63 -31.25 27.57 -62.89
N ILE A 64 -30.35 28.01 -63.79
CA ILE A 64 -28.89 27.96 -63.58
C ILE A 64 -28.51 28.79 -62.34
N TRP A 65 -29.01 30.01 -62.24
CA TRP A 65 -28.73 30.91 -61.13
C TRP A 65 -29.23 30.37 -59.78
N LEU A 66 -30.43 29.76 -59.74
CA LEU A 66 -30.96 29.10 -58.55
C LEU A 66 -30.09 27.91 -58.12
N LYS A 67 -29.62 27.10 -59.08
CA LYS A 67 -28.72 25.97 -58.78
C LYS A 67 -27.34 26.42 -58.31
N GLU A 68 -26.77 27.45 -58.94
CA GLU A 68 -25.50 28.05 -58.51
C GLU A 68 -25.61 28.61 -57.08
N ARG A 69 -26.72 29.28 -56.76
CA ARG A 69 -26.98 29.81 -55.42
C ARG A 69 -27.18 28.70 -54.38
N GLU A 70 -27.86 27.60 -54.73
CA GLU A 70 -28.00 26.43 -53.86
C GLU A 70 -26.64 25.78 -53.56
N VAL A 71 -25.78 25.63 -54.57
CA VAL A 71 -24.43 25.06 -54.38
C VAL A 71 -23.55 26.01 -53.55
N ALA A 72 -23.55 27.30 -53.86
CA ALA A 72 -22.73 28.29 -53.17
C ALA A 72 -23.07 28.40 -51.68
N THR A 73 -24.36 28.34 -51.33
CA THR A 73 -24.81 28.35 -49.92
C THR A 73 -24.38 27.10 -49.16
N ARG A 74 -24.43 25.92 -49.79
CA ARG A 74 -23.92 24.66 -49.20
C ARG A 74 -22.41 24.70 -48.96
N ILE A 75 -21.63 25.17 -49.95
CA ILE A 75 -20.17 25.31 -49.83
C ILE A 75 -19.80 26.31 -48.73
N ALA A 76 -20.47 27.46 -48.67
CA ALA A 76 -20.24 28.45 -47.62
C ALA A 76 -20.53 27.91 -46.20
N GLY A 77 -21.56 27.04 -46.07
CA GLY A 77 -21.84 26.34 -44.81
C GLY A 77 -20.75 25.34 -44.39
N MET A 78 -20.13 24.66 -45.37
CA MET A 78 -18.98 23.77 -45.12
C MET A 78 -17.75 24.58 -44.71
N ASP A 79 -17.49 25.69 -45.39
CA ASP A 79 -16.34 26.56 -45.11
C ASP A 79 -16.40 27.13 -43.68
N ALA A 80 -17.58 27.59 -43.25
CA ALA A 80 -17.80 28.04 -41.87
C ALA A 80 -17.56 26.92 -40.83
N SER A 81 -17.93 25.68 -41.15
CA SER A 81 -17.75 24.53 -40.25
C SER A 81 -16.29 24.08 -40.17
N ILE A 82 -15.56 24.13 -41.28
CA ILE A 82 -14.13 23.80 -41.36
C ILE A 82 -13.28 24.89 -40.69
N GLU A 83 -13.63 26.17 -40.89
CA GLU A 83 -12.96 27.29 -40.22
C GLU A 83 -13.16 27.23 -38.68
N GLY A 84 -14.29 26.69 -38.22
CA GLY A 84 -14.52 26.37 -36.81
C GLY A 84 -13.50 25.38 -36.23
N ILE A 85 -13.08 24.37 -36.99
CA ILE A 85 -12.03 23.41 -36.58
C ILE A 85 -10.69 24.13 -36.42
N ARG A 86 -10.37 25.05 -37.32
CA ARG A 86 -9.10 25.79 -37.34
C ARG A 86 -8.97 26.80 -36.19
N THR A 87 -10.08 27.43 -35.82
CA THR A 87 -10.12 28.48 -34.80
C THR A 87 -10.41 27.97 -33.40
N THR A 88 -11.26 26.95 -33.26
CA THR A 88 -11.78 26.48 -31.97
C THR A 88 -11.23 25.10 -31.59
N GLY A 89 -10.69 24.34 -32.54
CA GLY A 89 -10.19 22.96 -32.31
C GLY A 89 -11.29 21.94 -32.03
N SER A 90 -12.56 22.34 -32.10
CA SER A 90 -13.74 21.49 -31.90
C SER A 90 -14.18 20.89 -33.23
N ILE A 91 -14.25 19.56 -33.29
CA ILE A 91 -14.78 18.83 -34.45
C ILE A 91 -16.31 18.97 -34.46
N PRO A 92 -16.93 19.48 -35.53
CA PRO A 92 -18.38 19.58 -35.60
C PRO A 92 -19.00 18.17 -35.68
N PRO A 93 -20.14 17.92 -35.00
CA PRO A 93 -20.67 16.57 -34.82
C PRO A 93 -21.23 15.91 -36.09
N ARG A 94 -21.55 16.69 -37.15
CA ARG A 94 -21.91 16.24 -38.51
C ARG A 94 -22.11 17.45 -39.43
N LEU A 95 -21.60 17.37 -40.65
CA LEU A 95 -21.97 18.27 -41.74
C LEU A 95 -23.33 17.84 -42.33
N PRO A 96 -24.23 18.77 -42.66
CA PRO A 96 -25.54 18.44 -43.22
C PRO A 96 -25.40 17.89 -44.65
N ALA A 97 -25.65 16.59 -44.83
CA ALA A 97 -25.79 15.98 -46.14
C ALA A 97 -27.29 15.96 -46.51
N ALA A 98 -27.70 16.76 -47.49
CA ALA A 98 -29.09 16.80 -47.94
C ALA A 98 -29.17 16.75 -49.47
N GLY A 99 -29.43 15.56 -50.00
CA GLY A 99 -29.59 15.31 -51.44
C GLY A 99 -28.91 14.04 -51.93
N GLY A 100 -29.23 13.60 -53.14
CA GLY A 100 -28.55 12.50 -53.84
C GLY A 100 -27.48 12.98 -54.82
N ASP A 101 -26.98 14.20 -54.65
CA ASP A 101 -26.03 14.86 -55.52
C ASP A 101 -24.57 14.54 -55.15
N PRO A 102 -23.60 14.77 -56.05
CA PRO A 102 -22.18 14.49 -55.78
C PRO A 102 -21.63 15.22 -54.55
N ILE A 103 -22.18 16.39 -54.21
CA ILE A 103 -21.79 17.18 -53.04
C ILE A 103 -22.21 16.45 -51.75
N SER A 104 -23.43 15.88 -51.69
CA SER A 104 -23.87 15.12 -50.52
C SER A 104 -23.04 13.86 -50.31
N ARG A 105 -22.61 13.18 -51.38
CA ARG A 105 -21.68 12.03 -51.28
C ARG A 105 -20.33 12.44 -50.69
N PHE A 106 -19.77 13.57 -51.14
CA PHE A 106 -18.54 14.11 -50.56
C PHE A 106 -18.72 14.51 -49.09
N VAL A 107 -19.86 15.10 -48.71
CA VAL A 107 -20.18 15.42 -47.31
C VAL A 107 -20.26 14.15 -46.45
N GLU A 108 -20.85 13.07 -46.96
CA GLU A 108 -20.89 11.77 -46.28
C GLU A 108 -19.49 11.17 -46.10
N GLU A 109 -18.63 11.24 -47.11
CA GLU A 109 -17.23 10.81 -47.03
C GLU A 109 -16.44 11.61 -45.99
N VAL A 110 -16.60 12.94 -45.97
CA VAL A 110 -15.97 13.81 -44.96
C VAL A 110 -16.49 13.47 -43.56
N ASN A 111 -17.80 13.27 -43.39
CA ASN A 111 -18.38 12.88 -42.11
C ASN A 111 -17.81 11.54 -41.60
N LEU A 112 -17.54 10.58 -42.49
CA LEU A 112 -16.92 9.30 -42.13
C LEU A 112 -15.50 9.50 -41.59
N VAL A 113 -14.71 10.37 -42.24
CA VAL A 113 -13.36 10.72 -41.78
C VAL A 113 -13.39 11.45 -40.43
N LEU A 114 -14.35 12.37 -40.22
CA LEU A 114 -14.48 13.09 -38.94
C LEU A 114 -14.81 12.15 -37.79
N VAL A 115 -15.72 11.18 -37.99
CA VAL A 115 -16.04 10.16 -36.99
C VAL A 115 -14.82 9.29 -36.65
N GLU A 116 -14.06 8.89 -37.66
CA GLU A 116 -12.86 8.07 -37.46
C GLU A 116 -11.76 8.84 -36.70
N LEU A 117 -11.58 10.13 -37.02
CA LEU A 117 -10.63 10.99 -36.32
C LEU A 117 -11.00 11.19 -34.84
N GLU A 118 -12.29 11.39 -34.55
CA GLU A 118 -12.78 11.50 -33.17
C GLU A 118 -12.55 10.22 -32.37
N ARG A 119 -12.78 9.05 -32.99
CA ARG A 119 -12.51 7.75 -32.36
C ARG A 119 -11.02 7.59 -32.06
N SER A 120 -10.16 7.80 -33.05
CA SER A 120 -8.70 7.70 -32.86
C SER A 120 -8.19 8.65 -31.78
N ARG A 121 -8.70 9.89 -31.74
CA ARG A 121 -8.34 10.86 -30.71
C ARG A 121 -8.83 10.45 -29.33
N ARG A 122 -10.06 9.91 -29.21
CA ARG A 122 -10.61 9.42 -27.96
C ARG A 122 -9.81 8.22 -27.44
N ASP A 123 -9.50 7.27 -28.31
CA ASP A 123 -8.73 6.07 -27.95
C ASP A 123 -7.30 6.45 -27.50
N LEU A 124 -6.66 7.39 -28.21
CA LEU A 124 -5.36 7.92 -27.83
C LEU A 124 -5.42 8.63 -26.47
N GLN A 125 -6.46 9.43 -26.25
CA GLN A 125 -6.63 10.15 -24.99
C GLN A 125 -6.91 9.19 -23.83
N GLU A 126 -7.78 8.19 -24.02
CA GLU A 126 -8.08 7.18 -23.00
C GLU A 126 -6.84 6.35 -22.66
N SER A 127 -6.07 5.93 -23.67
CA SER A 127 -4.81 5.22 -23.49
C SER A 127 -3.78 6.07 -22.73
N ARG A 128 -3.65 7.36 -23.07
CA ARG A 128 -2.78 8.31 -22.39
C ARG A 128 -3.19 8.51 -20.93
N ASP A 129 -4.48 8.71 -20.68
CA ASP A 129 -5.00 8.99 -19.34
C ASP A 129 -4.87 7.73 -18.46
N ARG A 130 -5.09 6.54 -19.02
CA ARG A 130 -4.84 5.24 -18.36
C ARG A 130 -3.37 5.04 -18.02
N TYR A 131 -2.45 5.32 -18.96
CA TYR A 131 -1.01 5.27 -18.70
C TYR A 131 -0.63 6.23 -17.58
N ARG A 132 -1.09 7.48 -17.63
CA ARG A 132 -0.81 8.50 -16.62
C ARG A 132 -1.28 8.06 -15.24
N LEU A 133 -2.48 7.48 -15.15
CA LEU A 133 -3.01 6.97 -13.89
C LEU A 133 -2.10 5.87 -13.31
N LEU A 134 -1.82 4.81 -14.08
CA LEU A 134 -1.01 3.68 -13.61
C LEU A 134 0.42 4.07 -13.26
N PHE A 135 1.02 4.98 -14.02
CA PHE A 135 2.38 5.45 -13.79
C PHE A 135 2.46 6.37 -12.56
N GLU A 136 1.55 7.34 -12.43
CA GLU A 136 1.58 8.34 -11.37
C GLU A 136 1.02 7.85 -10.02
N SER A 137 0.06 6.91 -10.04
CA SER A 137 -0.60 6.41 -8.82
C SER A 137 0.09 5.17 -8.21
N GLY A 138 1.21 4.71 -8.78
CA GLY A 138 1.95 3.56 -8.26
C GLY A 138 2.48 3.80 -6.85
N ASN A 139 2.43 2.76 -6.01
CA ASN A 139 3.06 2.77 -4.67
C ASN A 139 4.56 2.46 -4.71
N ASP A 140 5.07 2.03 -5.86
CA ASP A 140 6.49 1.79 -6.09
C ASP A 140 7.11 3.00 -6.82
N PHE A 141 8.39 3.25 -6.59
CA PHE A 141 9.16 4.25 -7.31
C PHE A 141 9.36 3.79 -8.75
N LEU A 142 9.00 4.64 -9.72
CA LEU A 142 9.17 4.35 -11.13
C LEU A 142 10.15 5.36 -11.73
N LEU A 143 11.22 4.84 -12.33
CA LEU A 143 12.19 5.62 -13.10
C LEU A 143 12.36 4.99 -14.48
N VAL A 144 12.26 5.80 -15.52
CA VAL A 144 12.58 5.40 -16.89
C VAL A 144 13.91 6.03 -17.26
N CYS A 145 14.89 5.21 -17.62
CA CYS A 145 16.24 5.68 -17.96
C CYS A 145 16.63 5.24 -19.37
N ALA A 146 17.20 6.16 -20.15
CA ALA A 146 17.85 5.82 -21.41
C ALA A 146 19.10 4.99 -21.14
N VAL A 147 19.32 3.95 -21.95
CA VAL A 147 20.48 3.08 -21.82
C VAL A 147 21.39 3.14 -23.04
N GLY A 148 22.70 3.16 -22.78
CA GLY A 148 23.71 3.09 -23.83
C GLY A 148 23.87 1.68 -24.39
N ARG A 149 24.84 1.49 -25.30
CA ARG A 149 25.14 0.19 -25.93
C ARG A 149 25.52 -0.91 -24.93
N GLU A 150 26.09 -0.53 -23.79
CA GLU A 150 26.47 -1.46 -22.71
C GLU A 150 25.34 -1.74 -21.71
N GLY A 151 24.15 -1.18 -21.92
CA GLY A 151 23.02 -1.29 -20.98
C GLY A 151 23.17 -0.43 -19.73
N THR A 152 24.20 0.42 -19.67
CA THR A 152 24.41 1.39 -18.60
C THR A 152 23.41 2.56 -18.74
N PRO A 153 22.63 2.86 -17.69
CA PRO A 153 21.70 3.98 -17.74
C PRO A 153 22.45 5.30 -17.61
N TYR A 154 22.27 6.19 -18.58
CA TYR A 154 23.02 7.46 -18.64
C TYR A 154 22.16 8.71 -18.42
N ARG A 155 20.83 8.62 -18.64
CA ARG A 155 19.92 9.76 -18.51
C ARG A 155 18.54 9.30 -18.04
N ILE A 156 17.93 10.05 -17.13
CA ILE A 156 16.53 9.84 -16.71
C ILE A 156 15.62 10.48 -17.77
N LEU A 157 14.68 9.69 -18.30
CA LEU A 157 13.69 10.08 -19.29
C LEU A 157 12.33 10.40 -18.66
N ASP A 158 11.97 9.66 -17.61
CA ASP A 158 10.71 9.85 -16.91
C ASP A 158 10.79 9.37 -15.45
N ALA A 159 9.94 9.93 -14.60
CA ALA A 159 9.80 9.59 -13.20
C ALA A 159 8.35 9.81 -12.74
N ASN A 160 7.83 8.91 -11.92
CA ASN A 160 6.51 9.10 -11.32
C ASN A 160 6.55 10.11 -10.17
N ALA A 161 5.38 10.65 -9.80
CA ALA A 161 5.27 11.64 -8.74
C ALA A 161 5.81 11.14 -7.39
N LEU A 162 5.71 9.84 -7.11
CA LEU A 162 6.29 9.26 -5.90
C LEU A 162 7.83 9.37 -5.89
N ALA A 163 8.48 9.02 -7.00
CA ALA A 163 9.93 9.16 -7.15
C ALA A 163 10.37 10.62 -6.97
N CYS A 164 9.70 11.58 -7.61
CA CYS A 164 10.00 13.00 -7.45
C CYS A 164 9.87 13.47 -5.98
N ARG A 165 8.76 13.13 -5.32
CA ARG A 165 8.50 13.53 -3.93
C ARG A 165 9.54 12.97 -2.96
N CYS A 166 9.87 11.68 -3.07
CA CYS A 166 10.79 11.03 -2.14
C CYS A 166 12.25 11.39 -2.40
N LEU A 167 12.64 11.63 -3.65
CA LEU A 167 13.99 12.06 -3.97
C LEU A 167 14.21 13.56 -3.71
N GLY A 168 13.14 14.35 -3.58
CA GLY A 168 13.23 15.78 -3.33
C GLY A 168 13.68 16.60 -4.54
N TYR A 169 13.46 16.06 -5.74
CA TYR A 169 13.75 16.74 -7.01
C TYR A 169 12.48 16.95 -7.81
N THR A 170 12.41 18.06 -8.53
CA THR A 170 11.41 18.25 -9.58
C THR A 170 11.70 17.32 -10.76
N ARG A 171 10.69 17.07 -11.58
CA ARG A 171 10.82 16.20 -12.76
C ARG A 171 11.92 16.72 -13.72
N ASP A 172 11.97 18.03 -13.93
CA ASP A 172 12.95 18.67 -14.82
C ASP A 172 14.38 18.58 -14.27
N GLU A 173 14.56 18.73 -12.94
CA GLU A 173 15.86 18.52 -12.30
C GLU A 173 16.34 17.07 -12.43
N LEU A 174 15.45 16.08 -12.24
CA LEU A 174 15.80 14.66 -12.42
C LEU A 174 16.30 14.36 -13.84
N PHE A 175 15.75 15.01 -14.86
CA PHE A 175 16.15 14.79 -16.25
C PHE A 175 17.56 15.31 -16.59
N ALA A 176 18.08 16.23 -15.78
CA ALA A 176 19.45 16.72 -15.86
C ALA A 176 20.45 15.85 -15.07
N LEU A 177 19.96 14.98 -14.17
CA LEU A 177 20.80 14.13 -13.34
C LEU A 177 21.13 12.80 -14.01
N THR A 178 22.26 12.23 -13.59
CA THR A 178 22.63 10.87 -13.97
C THR A 178 21.93 9.87 -13.05
N PRO A 179 21.41 8.74 -13.58
CA PRO A 179 20.74 7.73 -12.76
C PRO A 179 21.58 7.26 -11.57
N GLY A 180 22.90 7.13 -11.71
CA GLY A 180 23.80 6.70 -10.63
C GLY A 180 23.91 7.69 -9.45
N SER A 181 23.53 8.96 -9.63
CA SER A 181 23.47 9.94 -8.53
C SER A 181 22.22 9.79 -7.67
N VAL A 182 21.18 9.13 -8.20
CA VAL A 182 19.85 8.99 -7.60
C VAL A 182 19.60 7.58 -7.09
N ILE A 183 20.15 6.56 -7.76
CA ILE A 183 20.02 5.16 -7.38
C ILE A 183 21.36 4.44 -7.47
N LEU A 184 21.78 3.83 -6.35
CA LEU A 184 23.00 3.04 -6.25
C LEU A 184 22.64 1.57 -6.04
N VAL A 185 22.88 0.74 -7.05
CA VAL A 185 22.69 -0.71 -6.97
C VAL A 185 23.86 -1.31 -6.18
N ARG A 186 23.55 -2.05 -5.10
CA ARG A 186 24.54 -2.69 -4.23
C ARG A 186 24.79 -4.14 -4.61
N SER A 187 23.73 -4.88 -4.89
CA SER A 187 23.80 -6.31 -5.24
C SER A 187 22.56 -6.75 -5.99
N ASP A 188 22.64 -7.90 -6.65
CA ASP A 188 21.52 -8.59 -7.27
C ASP A 188 21.25 -9.93 -6.58
N PHE A 189 19.97 -10.33 -6.54
CA PHE A 189 19.53 -11.59 -5.94
C PHE A 189 18.27 -12.11 -6.65
N LYS A 190 17.92 -13.37 -6.41
CA LYS A 190 16.70 -13.98 -6.96
C LYS A 190 15.67 -14.18 -5.85
N LYS A 191 14.42 -13.76 -6.09
CA LYS A 191 13.29 -13.95 -5.17
C LYS A 191 12.08 -14.40 -5.99
N GLY A 192 11.53 -15.58 -5.68
CA GLY A 192 10.37 -16.14 -6.40
C GLY A 192 10.59 -16.34 -7.91
N GLY A 193 11.83 -16.62 -8.34
CA GLY A 193 12.18 -16.78 -9.76
C GLY A 193 12.45 -15.47 -10.52
N GLN A 194 12.18 -14.29 -9.92
CA GLN A 194 12.52 -12.99 -10.50
C GLN A 194 13.87 -12.49 -9.98
N ARG A 195 14.62 -11.80 -10.85
CA ARG A 195 15.88 -11.12 -10.50
C ARG A 195 15.53 -9.74 -9.94
N LEU A 196 15.87 -9.52 -8.67
CA LEU A 196 15.73 -8.25 -7.97
C LEU A 196 17.12 -7.70 -7.64
N HIS A 197 17.17 -6.39 -7.41
CA HIS A 197 18.38 -5.66 -7.09
C HIS A 197 18.19 -4.97 -5.75
N SER A 198 19.09 -5.20 -4.80
CA SER A 198 19.17 -4.37 -3.61
C SER A 198 19.85 -3.07 -4.01
N ALA A 199 19.16 -1.95 -3.85
CA ALA A 199 19.69 -0.63 -4.14
C ALA A 199 19.38 0.34 -3.01
N ASP A 200 20.09 1.47 -3.01
CA ASP A 200 19.75 2.60 -2.15
C ASP A 200 19.33 3.76 -3.06
N LEU A 201 18.16 4.35 -2.78
CA LEU A 201 17.81 5.65 -3.35
C LEU A 201 18.52 6.75 -2.57
N ILE A 202 19.04 7.72 -3.30
CA ILE A 202 19.82 8.84 -2.79
C ILE A 202 18.96 10.10 -3.01
N PRO A 203 18.19 10.52 -2.00
CA PRO A 203 17.45 11.77 -2.07
C PRO A 203 18.42 12.98 -2.05
N ARG A 204 17.93 14.13 -2.51
CA ARG A 204 18.67 15.41 -2.48
C ARG A 204 19.15 15.75 -1.07
N GLU A 205 18.26 15.57 -0.10
CA GLU A 205 18.50 15.81 1.32
C GLU A 205 17.87 14.65 2.11
N GLY A 206 18.56 14.18 3.16
CA GLY A 206 18.07 13.13 4.05
C GLY A 206 18.85 11.82 4.01
N GLU A 207 18.30 10.80 4.63
CA GLU A 207 18.90 9.46 4.68
C GLU A 207 18.64 8.69 3.39
N ARG A 208 19.58 7.80 3.05
CA ARG A 208 19.41 6.88 1.91
C ARG A 208 18.27 5.91 2.19
N ILE A 209 17.38 5.76 1.22
CA ILE A 209 16.21 4.88 1.35
C ILE A 209 16.59 3.52 0.76
N PRO A 210 16.68 2.45 1.57
CA PRO A 210 16.93 1.11 1.05
C PRO A 210 15.72 0.62 0.24
N VAL A 211 15.97 0.19 -0.99
CA VAL A 211 14.94 -0.29 -1.91
C VAL A 211 15.29 -1.64 -2.52
N GLU A 212 14.24 -2.40 -2.86
CA GLU A 212 14.35 -3.56 -3.76
C GLU A 212 13.84 -3.15 -5.14
N ALA A 213 14.69 -3.24 -6.16
CA ALA A 213 14.39 -2.81 -7.51
C ALA A 213 14.30 -3.97 -8.51
N SER A 214 13.27 -3.98 -9.36
CA SER A 214 13.22 -4.76 -10.58
C SER A 214 13.53 -3.87 -11.79
N ILE A 215 14.26 -4.41 -12.77
CA ILE A 215 14.69 -3.68 -13.96
C ILE A 215 14.14 -4.38 -15.19
N HIS A 216 13.32 -3.66 -15.96
CA HIS A 216 12.70 -4.14 -17.19
C HIS A 216 13.24 -3.37 -18.39
N ARG A 217 13.68 -4.07 -19.43
CA ARG A 217 14.10 -3.43 -20.70
C ARG A 217 12.86 -3.06 -21.51
N ILE A 218 12.79 -1.82 -21.96
CA ILE A 218 11.70 -1.28 -22.77
C ILE A 218 12.25 -0.46 -23.95
N THR A 219 11.38 -0.06 -24.87
CA THR A 219 11.72 0.85 -25.97
C THR A 219 10.77 2.04 -25.91
N LEU A 220 11.33 3.25 -25.78
CA LEU A 220 10.57 4.49 -25.71
C LEU A 220 10.91 5.35 -26.92
N GLY A 221 9.95 5.59 -27.81
CA GLY A 221 10.16 6.40 -29.02
C GLY A 221 11.29 5.89 -29.93
N GLY A 222 11.48 4.58 -30.01
CA GLY A 222 12.58 3.95 -30.77
C GLY A 222 13.94 3.94 -30.05
N THR A 223 14.06 4.53 -28.86
CA THR A 223 15.29 4.52 -28.06
C THR A 223 15.27 3.38 -27.03
N PRO A 224 16.36 2.59 -26.91
CA PRO A 224 16.49 1.62 -25.84
C PRO A 224 16.45 2.30 -24.46
N ALA A 225 15.56 1.82 -23.59
CA ALA A 225 15.41 2.33 -22.24
C ALA A 225 15.21 1.18 -21.23
N ILE A 226 15.32 1.50 -19.95
CA ILE A 226 14.96 0.61 -18.86
C ILE A 226 13.92 1.28 -17.97
N LEU A 227 12.95 0.49 -17.50
CA LEU A 227 12.04 0.83 -16.44
C LEU A 227 12.55 0.19 -15.15
N ILE A 228 12.87 1.04 -14.18
CA ILE A 228 13.25 0.64 -12.83
C ILE A 228 12.01 0.81 -11.95
N ILE A 229 11.60 -0.29 -11.33
CA ILE A 229 10.51 -0.31 -10.34
C ILE A 229 11.17 -0.60 -9.00
N ALA A 230 11.24 0.38 -8.11
CA ALA A 230 11.87 0.21 -6.81
C ALA A 230 10.84 0.30 -5.69
N ARG A 231 10.88 -0.66 -4.75
CA ARG A 231 10.01 -0.71 -3.58
C ARG A 231 10.80 -0.35 -2.34
N ASP A 232 10.27 0.57 -1.54
CA ASP A 232 10.82 0.88 -0.22
C ASP A 232 10.77 -0.36 0.69
N VAL A 233 11.92 -0.71 1.28
CA VAL A 233 12.03 -1.80 2.25
C VAL A 233 12.59 -1.32 3.59
N THR A 234 12.48 -0.02 3.88
CA THR A 234 12.97 0.61 5.13
C THR A 234 12.36 -0.05 6.36
N GLU A 235 11.03 -0.09 6.45
CA GLU A 235 10.33 -0.69 7.59
C GLU A 235 10.66 -2.17 7.72
N ARG A 236 10.68 -2.88 6.59
CA ARG A 236 10.98 -4.32 6.57
C ARG A 236 12.39 -4.61 7.08
N ARG A 237 13.39 -3.85 6.61
CA ARG A 237 14.78 -4.00 7.06
C ARG A 237 14.97 -3.59 8.52
N ARG A 238 14.25 -2.57 9.01
CA ARG A 238 14.26 -2.18 10.43
C ARG A 238 13.71 -3.30 11.30
N ALA A 239 12.55 -3.84 10.95
CA ALA A 239 11.95 -4.97 11.65
C ALA A 239 12.82 -6.23 11.61
N GLU A 240 13.41 -6.55 10.46
CA GLU A 240 14.35 -7.69 10.32
C GLU A 240 15.59 -7.51 11.22
N LYS A 241 16.13 -6.29 11.29
CA LYS A 241 17.28 -5.96 12.15
C LYS A 241 16.91 -6.05 13.64
N GLU A 242 15.80 -5.45 14.05
CA GLU A 242 15.33 -5.53 15.43
C GLU A 242 15.11 -6.98 15.87
N LEU A 243 14.50 -7.80 15.00
CA LEU A 243 14.29 -9.22 15.28
C LEU A 243 15.62 -9.98 15.43
N MET A 244 16.62 -9.69 14.60
CA MET A 244 17.97 -10.24 14.73
C MET A 244 18.62 -9.83 16.05
N ASP A 245 18.54 -8.55 16.41
CA ASP A 245 19.10 -8.02 17.67
C ASP A 245 18.43 -8.65 18.91
N TYR A 246 17.10 -8.85 18.86
CA TYR A 246 16.37 -9.56 19.90
C TYR A 246 16.77 -11.03 20.00
N ARG A 247 16.92 -11.71 18.86
CA ARG A 247 17.33 -13.12 18.83
C ARG A 247 18.72 -13.30 19.44
N TYR A 248 19.66 -12.44 19.07
CA TYR A 248 21.01 -12.47 19.63
C TYR A 248 21.01 -12.28 21.16
N ARG A 249 20.27 -11.28 21.67
CA ARG A 249 20.15 -11.04 23.12
C ARG A 249 19.47 -12.21 23.84
N LEU A 250 18.46 -12.83 23.23
CA LEU A 250 17.79 -13.99 23.81
C LEU A 250 18.73 -15.20 23.87
N GLU A 251 19.51 -15.46 22.82
CA GLU A 251 20.49 -16.55 22.80
C GLU A 251 21.57 -16.36 23.87
N GLU A 252 22.08 -15.14 24.03
CA GLU A 252 23.03 -14.79 25.09
C GLU A 252 22.43 -15.01 26.49
N LEU A 253 21.22 -14.49 26.73
CA LEU A 253 20.54 -14.64 28.01
C LEU A 253 20.22 -16.11 28.34
N VAL A 254 19.77 -16.89 27.35
CA VAL A 254 19.52 -18.33 27.52
C VAL A 254 20.80 -19.05 27.89
N THR A 255 21.92 -18.73 27.25
CA THR A 255 23.21 -19.33 27.56
C THR A 255 23.62 -19.02 29.01
N GLN A 256 23.58 -17.74 29.39
CA GLN A 256 23.90 -17.30 30.76
C GLN A 256 23.00 -17.99 31.79
N ARG A 257 21.68 -17.99 31.60
CA ARG A 257 20.74 -18.62 32.54
C ARG A 257 20.89 -20.13 32.60
N THR A 258 21.24 -20.77 31.50
CA THR A 258 21.51 -22.22 31.48
C THR A 258 22.77 -22.55 32.29
N GLU A 259 23.81 -21.72 32.21
CA GLU A 259 25.03 -21.87 33.02
C GLU A 259 24.77 -21.64 34.50
N GLU A 260 24.06 -20.56 34.87
CA GLU A 260 23.65 -20.29 36.24
C GLU A 260 22.83 -21.44 36.82
N LEU A 261 21.85 -21.94 36.05
CA LEU A 261 21.00 -23.05 36.48
C LEU A 261 21.80 -24.35 36.62
N ARG A 262 22.74 -24.62 35.72
CA ARG A 262 23.65 -25.78 35.84
C ARG A 262 24.52 -25.69 37.09
N ALA A 263 25.10 -24.53 37.37
CA ALA A 263 25.92 -24.32 38.57
C ALA A 263 25.10 -24.51 39.85
N ALA A 264 23.89 -23.93 39.91
CA ALA A 264 22.98 -24.09 41.03
C ALA A 264 22.55 -25.56 41.23
N ASN A 265 22.21 -26.26 40.13
CA ASN A 265 21.80 -27.67 40.18
C ASN A 265 22.95 -28.58 40.65
N GLU A 266 24.17 -28.34 40.20
CA GLU A 266 25.35 -29.08 40.70
C GLU A 266 25.67 -28.77 42.17
N SER A 267 25.44 -27.54 42.64
CA SER A 267 25.56 -27.22 44.07
C SER A 267 24.51 -27.96 44.90
N LEU A 268 23.24 -27.91 44.46
CA LEU A 268 22.13 -28.59 45.14
C LEU A 268 22.35 -30.10 45.19
N LYS A 269 22.80 -30.73 44.10
CA LYS A 269 23.15 -32.16 44.09
C LYS A 269 24.26 -32.48 45.09
N ARG A 270 25.26 -31.61 45.25
CA ARG A 270 26.33 -31.79 46.25
C ARG A 270 25.78 -31.71 47.66
N GLU A 271 24.95 -30.71 47.96
CA GLU A 271 24.30 -30.57 49.27
C GLU A 271 23.39 -31.74 49.60
N MET A 272 22.60 -32.23 48.64
CA MET A 272 21.75 -33.41 48.82
C MET A 272 22.58 -34.65 49.15
N ARG A 273 23.65 -34.92 48.40
CA ARG A 273 24.53 -36.07 48.66
C ARG A 273 25.18 -36.01 50.03
N GLU A 274 25.58 -34.82 50.47
CA GLU A 274 26.17 -34.64 51.80
C GLU A 274 25.12 -34.82 52.91
N ARG A 275 23.92 -34.26 52.73
CA ARG A 275 22.79 -34.51 53.66
C ARG A 275 22.47 -36.00 53.77
N GLU A 276 22.36 -36.71 52.65
CA GLU A 276 22.10 -38.15 52.63
C GLU A 276 23.22 -38.96 53.29
N ARG A 277 24.47 -38.50 53.22
CA ARG A 277 25.60 -39.14 53.89
C ARG A 277 25.51 -38.95 55.41
N ILE A 278 25.29 -37.71 55.85
CA ILE A 278 25.13 -37.37 57.28
C ILE A 278 23.93 -38.10 57.88
N GLU A 279 22.79 -38.15 57.16
CA GLU A 279 21.61 -38.88 57.62
C GLU A 279 21.86 -40.39 57.74
N ARG A 280 22.61 -40.98 56.80
CA ARG A 280 23.00 -42.40 56.88
C ARG A 280 23.92 -42.68 58.07
N GLU A 281 24.97 -41.89 58.24
CA GLU A 281 25.91 -42.03 59.37
C GLU A 281 25.18 -41.85 60.72
N ARG A 282 24.28 -40.87 60.81
CA ARG A 282 23.41 -40.65 61.97
C ARG A 282 22.52 -41.86 62.25
N MET A 283 21.91 -42.43 61.21
CA MET A 283 21.03 -43.58 61.33
C MET A 283 21.78 -44.85 61.77
N GLU A 284 23.01 -45.04 61.30
CA GLU A 284 23.88 -46.13 61.73
C GLU A 284 24.30 -45.99 63.19
N ALA A 285 24.69 -44.79 63.62
CA ALA A 285 25.01 -44.50 65.01
C ALA A 285 23.80 -44.78 65.93
N TYR A 286 22.60 -44.37 65.52
CA TYR A 286 21.38 -44.68 66.28
C TYR A 286 21.11 -46.17 66.39
N ARG A 287 21.22 -46.94 65.29
CA ARG A 287 21.08 -48.41 65.35
C ARG A 287 22.12 -49.06 66.24
N GLN A 288 23.34 -48.53 66.29
CA GLN A 288 24.39 -49.06 67.18
C GLN A 288 24.07 -48.77 68.65
N ILE A 289 23.60 -47.57 68.97
CA ILE A 289 23.15 -47.22 70.32
C ILE A 289 22.01 -48.14 70.75
N GLU A 290 21.02 -48.38 69.89
CA GLU A 290 19.91 -49.29 70.16
C GLU A 290 20.39 -50.70 70.51
N ARG A 291 21.29 -51.27 69.70
CA ARG A 291 21.89 -52.59 70.00
C ARG A 291 22.66 -52.61 71.32
N ASN A 292 23.41 -51.56 71.63
CA ASN A 292 24.13 -51.46 72.90
C ASN A 292 23.14 -51.44 74.08
N ILE A 293 22.05 -50.67 73.97
CA ILE A 293 20.99 -50.56 74.97
C ILE A 293 20.34 -51.93 75.23
N GLU A 294 20.03 -52.70 74.17
CA GLU A 294 19.50 -54.06 74.28
C GLU A 294 20.48 -55.00 74.99
N GLN A 295 21.77 -54.94 74.63
CA GLN A 295 22.81 -55.75 75.28
C GLN A 295 22.98 -55.42 76.77
N PHE A 296 22.88 -54.14 77.14
CA PHE A 296 22.94 -53.72 78.55
C PHE A 296 21.77 -54.27 79.36
N ALA A 297 20.54 -54.26 78.81
CA ALA A 297 19.39 -54.84 79.49
C ALA A 297 19.60 -56.34 79.78
N VAL A 298 20.07 -57.10 78.78
CA VAL A 298 20.39 -58.53 78.93
C VAL A 298 21.51 -58.74 79.97
N LEU A 299 22.55 -57.92 79.95
CA LEU A 299 23.66 -58.01 80.91
C LEU A 299 23.19 -57.72 82.34
N THR A 300 22.34 -56.71 82.54
CA THR A 300 21.75 -56.38 83.83
C THR A 300 20.99 -57.57 84.40
N ASP A 301 20.15 -58.24 83.60
CA ASP A 301 19.45 -59.45 84.04
C ASP A 301 20.41 -60.60 84.35
N HIS A 302 21.45 -60.80 83.54
CA HIS A 302 22.48 -61.79 83.79
C HIS A 302 23.31 -61.53 85.07
N ILE A 303 23.45 -60.29 85.52
CA ILE A 303 24.09 -59.94 86.78
C ILE A 303 23.13 -60.12 87.96
N ARG A 304 21.84 -59.79 87.76
CA ARG A 304 20.80 -59.89 88.79
C ARG A 304 20.61 -61.32 89.28
N ASN A 305 20.64 -62.31 88.38
CA ASN A 305 20.47 -63.73 88.71
C ASN A 305 21.52 -64.27 89.71
N PRO A 306 22.84 -64.22 89.44
CA PRO A 306 23.85 -64.69 90.38
C PRO A 306 23.87 -63.84 91.66
N LEU A 307 23.56 -62.54 91.61
CA LEU A 307 23.42 -61.72 92.82
C LEU A 307 22.29 -62.21 93.73
N GLN A 308 21.15 -62.64 93.18
CA GLN A 308 20.06 -63.23 93.96
C GLN A 308 20.51 -64.53 94.63
N VAL A 309 21.28 -65.36 93.92
CA VAL A 309 21.85 -66.60 94.49
C VAL A 309 22.84 -66.30 95.61
N VAL A 310 23.79 -65.37 95.39
CA VAL A 310 24.77 -64.93 96.40
C VAL A 310 24.06 -64.33 97.61
N GLN A 311 23.01 -63.54 97.40
CA GLN A 311 22.21 -63.00 98.50
C GLN A 311 21.54 -64.11 99.31
N GLY A 312 20.82 -65.03 98.64
CA GLY A 312 20.15 -66.13 99.30
C GLY A 312 21.12 -67.04 100.07
N MET A 313 22.31 -67.30 99.52
CA MET A 313 23.36 -68.02 100.23
C MET A 313 23.86 -67.26 101.46
N ALA A 314 24.10 -65.95 101.35
CA ALA A 314 24.54 -65.12 102.48
C ALA A 314 23.47 -65.00 103.58
N ASP A 315 22.19 -65.01 103.21
CA ASP A 315 21.07 -64.98 104.16
C ASP A 315 20.94 -66.26 104.99
N LEU A 316 21.48 -67.39 104.50
CA LEU A 316 21.46 -68.69 105.19
C LEU A 316 22.69 -68.94 106.09
N ILE A 317 23.70 -68.07 106.04
CA ILE A 317 24.96 -68.21 106.78
C ILE A 317 24.98 -67.21 107.95
N ASP A 318 25.09 -67.72 109.17
CA ASP A 318 25.20 -66.90 110.39
C ASP A 318 26.69 -66.63 110.73
N ASP A 319 27.39 -65.97 109.80
CA ASP A 319 28.81 -65.60 109.89
C ASP A 319 28.95 -64.07 109.77
N PRO A 320 29.76 -63.39 110.61
CA PRO A 320 30.06 -61.97 110.47
C PRO A 320 30.52 -61.54 109.06
N ARG A 321 31.15 -62.44 108.29
CA ARG A 321 31.55 -62.22 106.89
C ARG A 321 30.36 -62.17 105.93
N ALA A 322 29.25 -62.86 106.23
CA ALA A 322 28.04 -62.85 105.43
C ALA A 322 27.37 -61.47 105.41
N GLU A 323 27.46 -60.71 106.52
CA GLU A 323 26.97 -59.33 106.59
C GLU A 323 27.71 -58.41 105.59
N LYS A 324 29.02 -58.60 105.44
CA LYS A 324 29.83 -57.84 104.46
C LYS A 324 29.44 -58.19 103.02
N ILE A 325 29.07 -59.45 102.75
CA ILE A 325 28.57 -59.89 101.43
C ILE A 325 27.19 -59.27 101.15
N ARG A 326 26.27 -59.28 102.13
CA ARG A 326 24.97 -58.61 102.02
C ARG A 326 25.10 -57.13 101.67
N GLU A 327 26.02 -56.42 102.32
CA GLU A 327 26.30 -55.02 102.03
C GLU A 327 26.77 -54.82 100.58
N GLN A 328 27.71 -55.64 100.11
CA GLN A 328 28.20 -55.55 98.72
C GLN A 328 27.10 -55.86 97.69
N VAL A 329 26.26 -56.88 97.94
CA VAL A 329 25.11 -57.17 97.08
C VAL A 329 24.14 -55.98 97.06
N ARG A 330 23.90 -55.32 98.20
CA ARG A 330 23.03 -54.13 98.27
C ARG A 330 23.60 -52.97 97.47
N GLN A 331 24.92 -52.74 97.54
CA GLN A 331 25.61 -51.73 96.75
C GLN A 331 25.49 -52.01 95.24
N ILE A 332 25.75 -53.25 94.81
CA ILE A 332 25.62 -53.63 93.40
C ILE A 332 24.17 -53.49 92.92
N LYS A 333 23.18 -53.88 93.73
CA LYS A 333 21.76 -53.68 93.40
C LYS A 333 21.37 -52.21 93.29
N ALA A 334 21.94 -51.32 94.11
CA ALA A 334 21.70 -49.89 94.01
C ALA A 334 22.25 -49.32 92.69
N ILE A 335 23.44 -49.75 92.28
CA ILE A 335 24.04 -49.39 90.98
C ILE A 335 23.17 -49.88 89.82
N LEU A 336 22.71 -51.13 89.86
CA LEU A 336 21.82 -51.67 88.83
C LEU A 336 20.51 -50.88 88.73
N ARG A 337 19.95 -50.44 89.86
CA ARG A 337 18.73 -49.62 89.87
C ARG A 337 18.94 -48.25 89.22
N GLN A 338 20.08 -47.61 89.46
CA GLN A 338 20.43 -46.35 88.79
C GLN A 338 20.60 -46.55 87.28
N LEU A 339 21.16 -47.69 86.86
CA LEU A 339 21.31 -48.03 85.45
C LEU A 339 19.95 -48.24 84.77
N ASP A 340 19.02 -48.93 85.44
CA ASP A 340 17.63 -49.14 84.97
C ASP A 340 16.87 -47.79 84.85
N GLU A 341 17.07 -46.85 85.78
CA GLU A 341 16.44 -45.52 85.72
C GLU A 341 16.95 -44.68 84.54
N GLY A 342 18.27 -44.67 84.29
CA GLY A 342 18.85 -44.01 83.11
C GLY A 342 18.43 -44.66 81.77
N TRP A 343 18.06 -45.94 81.80
CA TRP A 343 17.53 -46.66 80.65
C TRP A 343 16.13 -46.18 80.25
N VAL A 344 15.25 -45.93 81.22
CA VAL A 344 13.89 -45.42 80.97
C VAL A 344 13.90 -44.03 80.32
N GLU A 345 14.86 -43.17 80.66
CA GLU A 345 15.04 -41.89 79.97
C GLU A 345 15.51 -42.09 78.52
N SER A 346 16.44 -43.01 78.30
CA SER A 346 16.94 -43.34 76.96
C SER A 346 15.85 -43.96 76.07
N GLU A 347 14.96 -44.78 76.64
CA GLU A 347 13.85 -45.39 75.92
C GLU A 347 12.76 -44.38 75.54
N LYS A 348 12.45 -43.40 76.41
CA LYS A 348 11.54 -42.30 76.07
C LYS A 348 12.06 -41.43 74.93
N VAL A 349 13.38 -41.18 74.91
CA VAL A 349 14.03 -40.46 73.80
C VAL A 349 13.95 -41.29 72.52
N ARG A 350 14.12 -42.62 72.58
CA ARG A 350 13.93 -43.52 71.44
C ARG A 350 12.51 -43.46 70.88
N GLU A 351 11.48 -43.62 71.73
CA GLU A 351 10.08 -43.57 71.30
C GLU A 351 9.70 -42.21 70.69
N TYR A 352 10.24 -41.11 71.23
CA TYR A 352 10.05 -39.78 70.66
C TYR A 352 10.65 -39.67 69.25
N LEU A 353 11.84 -40.24 69.04
CA LEU A 353 12.52 -40.21 67.74
C LEU A 353 11.82 -41.09 66.70
N GLU A 354 11.29 -42.25 67.07
CA GLU A 354 10.52 -43.11 66.16
C GLU A 354 9.23 -42.46 65.67
N ARG A 355 8.63 -41.60 66.49
CA ARG A 355 7.37 -40.92 66.15
C ARG A 355 7.53 -39.84 65.07
N TYR A 356 8.76 -39.41 64.78
CA TYR A 356 9.10 -38.39 63.78
C TYR A 356 9.95 -38.94 62.61
N ARG A 357 10.01 -40.27 62.48
CA ARG A 357 10.68 -40.96 61.38
C ARG A 357 9.89 -40.93 60.08
#